data_AF-A0A349NA44-F1
#
_entry.id   AF-A0A349NA44-F1
#
_cell.length_a   1.000
_cell.length_b   1.000
_cell.length_c   1.000
_cell.angle_alpha   90.00
_cell.angle_beta   90.00
_cell.angle_gamma   90.00
#
_symmetry.space_group_name_H-M   'P 1'
#
loop_
_entity.id
_entity.type
_entity.pdbx_description
1 polymer ?
#
loop_
_entity_poly.entity_id
_entity_poly.type
_entity_poly.pdbx_seq_one_letter_code
_entity_poly.pdbx_strand_id
1 'polypeptide(L)'
;MFSLFSFIAFTGLVATISYFKTRDDDHAHGRSYFLAGNMLTGWVIAGSLMLTNLSTEQLIGLNGNAYTHGAQVMAWEIIAAFAMVVMALFFFPRYWKGQITTVPEFLERRFDKQTRRFLGAVFLISIFTNFLPFVLYSGAIGMNTLFGVPDLLGVSDGAAIWIMVWAIGIAGGIYAIFGGLKAVAISDSINGIGLMIGG
;
A
#
# COMPACT_ATOMS: atom_id res chain seq x y z
N MET A 1 -2.73 26.32 -7.50
CA MET A 1 -3.82 26.04 -8.47
C MET A 1 -3.43 25.01 -9.53
N PHE A 2 -2.30 25.17 -10.23
CA PHE A 2 -1.85 24.18 -11.23
C PHE A 2 -1.66 22.77 -10.66
N SER A 3 -1.02 22.65 -9.49
CA SER A 3 -0.81 21.37 -8.77
C SER A 3 -2.11 20.65 -8.41
N LEU A 4 -3.11 21.39 -7.90
CA LEU A 4 -4.42 20.84 -7.54
C LEU A 4 -5.16 20.35 -8.79
N PHE A 5 -5.11 21.11 -9.87
CA PHE A 5 -5.73 20.72 -11.14
C PHE A 5 -5.07 19.47 -11.74
N SER A 6 -3.74 19.42 -11.79
CA SER A 6 -3.02 18.23 -12.30
C SER A 6 -3.28 16.99 -11.43
N PHE A 7 -3.37 17.16 -10.11
CA PHE A 7 -3.68 16.07 -9.18
C PHE A 7 -5.09 15.51 -9.40
N ILE A 8 -6.10 16.38 -9.51
CA ILE A 8 -7.48 15.97 -9.76
C ILE A 8 -7.61 15.33 -11.14
N ALA A 9 -6.95 15.90 -12.16
CA ALA A 9 -6.96 15.36 -13.52
C ALA A 9 -6.31 13.96 -13.58
N PHE A 10 -5.15 13.79 -12.94
CA PHE A 10 -4.46 12.49 -12.88
C PHE A 10 -5.28 11.47 -12.09
N THR A 11 -5.72 11.81 -10.87
CA THR A 11 -6.53 10.92 -10.02
C THR A 11 -7.84 10.53 -10.71
N GLY A 12 -8.51 11.49 -11.37
CA GLY A 12 -9.72 11.26 -12.15
C GLY A 12 -9.47 10.33 -13.34
N LEU A 13 -8.36 10.49 -14.05
CA LEU A 13 -7.94 9.60 -15.14
C LEU A 13 -7.70 8.18 -14.63
N VAL A 14 -6.97 8.01 -13.52
CA VAL A 14 -6.73 6.69 -12.91
C VAL A 14 -8.05 6.04 -12.49
N ALA A 15 -8.93 6.79 -11.81
CA ALA A 15 -10.25 6.28 -11.41
C ALA A 15 -11.10 5.86 -12.61
N THR A 16 -11.06 6.64 -13.70
CA THR A 16 -11.80 6.35 -14.94
C THR A 16 -11.26 5.10 -15.62
N ILE A 17 -9.94 4.96 -15.78
CA ILE A 17 -9.31 3.77 -16.36
C ILE A 17 -9.61 2.53 -15.52
N SER A 18 -9.47 2.63 -14.20
CA SER A 18 -9.77 1.51 -13.29
C SER A 18 -11.24 1.11 -13.36
N TYR A 19 -12.16 2.08 -13.44
CA TYR A 19 -13.59 1.79 -13.58
C TYR A 19 -13.91 1.11 -14.91
N PHE A 20 -13.44 1.64 -16.04
CA PHE A 20 -13.70 1.04 -17.35
C PHE A 20 -13.10 -0.36 -17.49
N LYS A 21 -11.91 -0.60 -16.93
CA LYS A 21 -11.23 -1.89 -17.01
C LYS A 21 -11.82 -2.95 -16.06
N THR A 22 -12.60 -2.54 -15.06
CA THR A 22 -13.22 -3.44 -14.08
C THR A 22 -14.72 -3.66 -14.38
N ARG A 23 -15.32 -2.88 -15.28
CA ARG A 23 -16.77 -2.89 -15.56
C ARG A 23 -17.27 -4.11 -16.35
N ASP A 24 -16.40 -4.79 -17.11
CA ASP A 24 -16.77 -5.96 -17.94
C ASP A 24 -16.46 -7.33 -17.30
N ASP A 25 -16.02 -7.34 -16.03
CA ASP A 25 -15.65 -8.59 -15.37
C ASP A 25 -16.81 -9.26 -14.66
N ASP A 26 -17.22 -10.40 -15.23
CA ASP A 26 -18.24 -11.30 -14.71
C ASP A 26 -17.88 -11.80 -13.29
N HIS A 27 -18.73 -11.48 -12.31
CA HIS A 27 -18.54 -11.78 -10.87
C HIS A 27 -18.60 -13.27 -10.50
N ALA A 28 -18.53 -14.18 -11.48
CA ALA A 28 -18.87 -15.59 -11.29
C ALA A 28 -17.73 -16.50 -10.81
N HIS A 29 -16.46 -16.09 -10.88
CA HIS A 29 -15.33 -17.00 -10.61
C HIS A 29 -14.27 -16.40 -9.68
N GLY A 30 -14.48 -16.55 -8.37
CA GLY A 30 -13.56 -16.10 -7.30
C GLY A 30 -12.12 -16.65 -7.35
N ARG A 31 -11.83 -17.60 -8.26
CA ARG A 31 -10.48 -18.14 -8.49
C ARG A 31 -9.63 -17.30 -9.45
N SER A 32 -10.26 -16.55 -10.38
CA SER A 32 -9.56 -15.64 -11.30
C SER A 32 -9.23 -14.29 -10.66
N TYR A 33 -9.97 -13.93 -9.61
CA TYR A 33 -9.83 -12.67 -8.88
C TYR A 33 -8.60 -12.61 -7.97
N PHE A 34 -8.12 -13.75 -7.47
CA PHE A 34 -7.04 -13.81 -6.47
C PHE A 34 -5.68 -14.24 -7.03
N LEU A 35 -5.63 -14.83 -8.24
CA LEU A 35 -4.42 -15.51 -8.74
C LEU A 35 -3.91 -15.01 -10.09
N ALA A 36 -4.54 -14.01 -10.72
CA ALA A 36 -4.11 -13.44 -12.02
C ALA A 36 -3.55 -14.52 -12.97
N GLY A 37 -4.38 -15.56 -13.17
CA GLY A 37 -3.98 -16.94 -13.45
C GLY A 37 -2.64 -17.13 -14.15
N ASN A 38 -1.63 -17.64 -13.43
CA ASN A 38 -0.35 -18.18 -13.92
C ASN A 38 0.42 -17.40 -15.01
N MET A 39 0.04 -16.16 -15.34
CA MET A 39 0.59 -15.40 -16.47
C MET A 39 1.44 -14.20 -16.05
N LEU A 40 1.60 -13.97 -14.74
CA LEU A 40 2.47 -12.90 -14.25
C LEU A 40 3.93 -13.32 -14.34
N THR A 41 4.65 -12.77 -15.32
CA THR A 41 6.11 -12.88 -15.43
C THR A 41 6.81 -12.34 -14.17
N GLY A 42 7.93 -12.95 -13.78
CA GLY A 42 8.65 -12.62 -12.53
C GLY A 42 8.98 -11.14 -12.33
N TRP A 43 9.25 -10.40 -13.40
CA TRP A 43 9.47 -8.95 -13.36
C TRP A 43 8.23 -8.15 -12.92
N VAL A 44 7.04 -8.60 -13.32
CA VAL A 44 5.76 -7.96 -12.93
C VAL A 44 5.49 -8.22 -11.45
N ILE A 45 5.81 -9.42 -10.96
CA ILE A 45 5.69 -9.76 -9.54
C ILE A 45 6.67 -8.93 -8.70
N ALA A 46 7.93 -8.84 -9.13
CA ALA A 46 8.94 -8.03 -8.45
C ALA A 46 8.55 -6.54 -8.42
N GLY A 47 8.07 -6.00 -9.54
CA GLY A 47 7.56 -4.63 -9.61
C GLY A 47 6.37 -4.42 -8.68
N SER A 48 5.39 -5.32 -8.67
CA SER A 48 4.25 -5.24 -7.75
C SER A 48 4.68 -5.29 -6.29
N LEU A 49 5.62 -6.16 -5.92
CA LEU A 49 6.13 -6.26 -4.54
C LEU A 49 6.87 -4.99 -4.12
N MET A 50 7.64 -4.38 -5.01
CA MET A 50 8.28 -3.08 -4.74
C MET A 50 7.24 -1.98 -4.56
N LEU A 51 6.23 -1.91 -5.43
CA LEU A 51 5.15 -0.92 -5.34
C LEU A 51 4.31 -1.09 -4.06
N THR A 52 4.12 -2.32 -3.57
CA THR A 52 3.46 -2.57 -2.28
C THR A 52 4.30 -2.10 -1.09
N ASN A 53 5.63 -2.07 -1.22
CA ASN A 53 6.51 -1.59 -0.17
C ASN A 53 6.54 -0.05 -0.12
N LEU A 54 6.44 0.59 -1.30
CA LEU A 54 6.42 2.04 -1.45
C LEU A 54 5.08 2.64 -0.98
N SER A 55 5.09 3.19 0.23
CA SER A 55 3.94 3.91 0.79
C SER A 55 4.32 5.33 1.23
N THR A 56 3.33 6.12 1.66
CA THR A 56 3.56 7.47 2.19
C THR A 56 4.50 7.48 3.40
N GLU A 57 4.55 6.37 4.15
CA GLU A 57 5.53 6.16 5.22
C GLU A 57 6.96 6.29 4.70
N GLN A 58 7.28 5.62 3.60
CA GLN A 58 8.62 5.64 3.04
C GLN A 58 8.90 6.99 2.37
N LEU A 59 7.96 7.48 1.57
CA LEU A 59 8.16 8.71 0.80
C LEU A 59 8.28 9.97 1.68
N ILE A 60 7.61 10.02 2.82
CA ILE A 60 7.60 11.20 3.69
C ILE A 60 8.34 10.93 4.99
N GLY A 61 8.07 9.80 5.65
CA GLY A 61 8.64 9.44 6.93
C GLY A 61 10.14 9.09 6.84
N LEU A 62 10.52 8.15 5.98
CA LEU A 62 11.94 7.78 5.82
C LEU A 62 12.75 8.95 5.25
N ASN A 63 12.22 9.70 4.28
CA ASN A 63 12.90 10.90 3.76
C ASN A 63 13.06 11.99 4.83
N GLY A 64 12.06 12.22 5.68
CA GLY A 64 12.17 13.14 6.82
C GLY A 64 13.21 12.69 7.85
N ASN A 65 13.28 11.39 8.12
CA ASN A 65 14.34 10.81 8.95
C ASN A 65 15.72 10.94 8.29
N ALA A 66 15.83 10.76 6.98
CA ALA A 66 17.09 10.90 6.25
C ALA A 66 17.56 12.35 6.23
N TYR A 67 16.65 13.32 6.18
CA TYR A 67 16.98 14.75 6.29
C TYR A 67 17.60 15.09 7.65
N THR A 68 17.10 14.48 8.72
CA THR A 68 17.52 14.78 10.11
C THR A 68 18.72 13.93 10.56
N HIS A 69 18.80 12.68 10.13
CA HIS A 69 19.80 11.69 10.58
C HIS A 69 20.76 11.24 9.46
N GLY A 70 20.64 11.81 8.27
CA GLY A 70 21.50 11.51 7.12
C GLY A 70 21.35 10.08 6.59
N ALA A 71 22.44 9.56 6.02
CA ALA A 71 22.48 8.26 5.36
C ALA A 71 22.32 7.06 6.32
N GLN A 72 22.29 7.25 7.64
CA GLN A 72 22.08 6.17 8.60
C GLN A 72 20.76 5.44 8.38
N VAL A 73 19.73 6.15 7.90
CA VAL A 73 18.41 5.58 7.61
C VAL A 73 18.47 4.49 6.53
N MET A 74 19.44 4.57 5.61
CA MET A 74 19.63 3.55 4.57
C MET A 74 20.01 2.17 5.13
N ALA A 75 20.58 2.09 6.34
CA ALA A 75 20.92 0.82 6.97
C ALA A 75 19.68 -0.08 7.14
N TRP A 76 18.52 0.52 7.42
CA TRP A 76 17.25 -0.21 7.55
C TRP A 76 16.88 -0.93 6.25
N GLU A 77 16.93 -0.21 5.13
CA GLU A 77 16.56 -0.74 3.81
C GLU A 77 17.55 -1.80 3.32
N ILE A 78 18.86 -1.62 3.56
CA ILE A 78 19.88 -2.60 3.16
C ILE A 78 19.71 -3.92 3.93
N ILE A 79 19.47 -3.84 5.25
CA ILE A 79 19.25 -5.03 6.08
C ILE A 79 17.95 -5.73 5.67
N ALA A 80 16.89 -4.97 5.41
CA ALA A 80 15.61 -5.50 4.93
C ALA A 80 15.77 -6.22 3.58
N ALA A 81 16.50 -5.63 2.63
CA ALA A 81 16.78 -6.24 1.33
C ALA A 81 17.52 -7.58 1.48
N PHE A 82 18.55 -7.63 2.32
CA PHE A 82 19.27 -8.88 2.59
C PHE A 82 18.35 -9.93 3.24
N ALA A 83 17.56 -9.54 4.25
CA ALA A 83 16.61 -10.42 4.89
C ALA A 83 15.56 -10.97 3.91
N MET A 84 15.08 -10.15 2.96
CA MET A 84 14.16 -10.58 1.90
C MET A 84 14.78 -11.65 1.00
N VAL A 85 16.04 -11.51 0.60
CA VAL A 85 16.74 -12.52 -0.21
C VAL A 85 16.84 -13.84 0.56
N VAL A 86 17.23 -13.80 1.83
CA VAL A 86 17.28 -15.00 2.69
C VAL A 86 15.88 -15.63 2.81
N MET A 87 14.85 -14.84 3.09
CA MET A 87 13.48 -15.32 3.15
C MET A 87 13.03 -15.98 1.84
N ALA A 88 13.35 -15.37 0.70
CA ALA A 88 13.05 -15.92 -0.61
C ALA A 88 13.78 -17.25 -0.86
N LEU A 89 15.05 -17.40 -0.47
CA LEU A 89 15.77 -18.66 -0.70
C LEU A 89 15.28 -19.80 0.22
N PHE A 90 14.98 -19.51 1.48
CA PHE A 90 14.65 -20.54 2.47
C PHE A 90 13.15 -20.82 2.60
N PHE A 91 12.30 -19.80 2.61
CA PHE A 91 10.87 -19.96 2.91
C PHE A 91 10.03 -20.13 1.64
N PHE A 92 10.38 -19.46 0.53
CA PHE A 92 9.63 -19.59 -0.72
C PHE A 92 9.47 -21.04 -1.20
N PRO A 93 10.53 -21.91 -1.21
CA PRO A 93 10.35 -23.29 -1.64
C PRO A 93 9.42 -24.10 -0.73
N ARG A 94 9.33 -23.75 0.55
CA ARG A 94 8.48 -24.41 1.54
C ARG A 94 7.03 -23.97 1.40
N TYR A 95 6.78 -22.67 1.23
CA TYR A 95 5.45 -22.11 1.03
C TYR A 95 4.84 -22.59 -0.29
N TRP A 96 5.64 -22.62 -1.35
CA TRP A 96 5.20 -23.10 -2.67
C TRP A 96 4.79 -24.57 -2.65
N LYS A 97 5.64 -25.46 -2.09
CA LYS A 97 5.33 -26.89 -1.97
C LYS A 97 4.12 -27.16 -1.06
N GLY A 98 3.95 -26.35 -0.01
CA GLY A 98 2.83 -26.48 0.91
C GLY A 98 1.52 -25.89 0.39
N GLN A 99 1.51 -25.17 -0.74
CA GLN A 99 0.34 -24.38 -1.19
C GLN A 99 -0.22 -23.51 -0.06
N ILE A 100 0.67 -22.88 0.70
CA ILE A 100 0.30 -22.04 1.84
C ILE A 100 0.13 -20.61 1.33
N THR A 101 -1.02 -20.01 1.63
CA THR A 101 -1.39 -18.70 1.09
C THR A 101 -1.11 -17.56 2.05
N THR A 102 -1.08 -17.82 3.37
CA THR A 102 -0.85 -16.78 4.38
C THR A 102 0.12 -17.24 5.47
N VAL A 103 0.81 -16.29 6.11
CA VAL A 103 1.72 -16.59 7.24
C VAL A 103 0.98 -17.22 8.43
N PRO A 104 -0.21 -16.73 8.85
CA PRO A 104 -0.96 -17.41 9.91
C PRO A 104 -1.38 -18.84 9.54
N GLU A 105 -1.66 -19.13 8.27
CA GLU A 105 -1.95 -20.49 7.80
C GLU A 105 -0.71 -21.40 7.88
N PHE A 106 0.48 -20.89 7.56
CA PHE A 106 1.73 -21.63 7.78
C PHE A 106 1.88 -22.06 9.24
N LEU A 107 1.58 -21.14 10.16
CA LEU A 107 1.70 -21.36 11.59
C LEU A 107 0.59 -22.29 12.12
N GLU A 108 -0.61 -22.26 11.54
CA GLU A 108 -1.66 -23.25 11.84
C GLU A 108 -1.19 -24.67 11.54
N ARG A 109 -0.60 -24.88 10.36
CA ARG A 109 -0.14 -26.21 9.93
C ARG A 109 1.03 -26.71 10.76
N ARG A 110 1.85 -25.79 11.29
CA ARG A 110 3.03 -26.13 12.12
C ARG A 110 2.69 -26.31 13.60
N PHE A 111 1.72 -25.57 14.12
CA PHE A 111 1.33 -25.54 15.51
C PHE A 111 -0.14 -25.99 15.65
N ASP A 112 -1.08 -25.05 15.57
CA ASP A 112 -2.50 -25.31 15.79
C ASP A 112 -3.40 -24.10 15.42
N LYS A 113 -4.73 -24.32 15.47
CA LYS A 113 -5.76 -23.33 15.15
C LYS A 113 -5.82 -22.13 16.12
N GLN A 114 -5.51 -22.33 17.39
CA GLN A 114 -5.49 -21.27 18.40
C GLN A 114 -4.33 -20.31 18.12
N THR A 115 -3.15 -20.85 17.80
CA THR A 115 -1.99 -20.05 17.37
C THR A 115 -2.31 -19.19 16.15
N ARG A 116 -3.00 -19.74 15.14
CA ARG A 116 -3.45 -18.95 13.98
C ARG A 116 -4.33 -17.77 14.38
N ARG A 117 -5.34 -18.00 15.23
CA ARG A 117 -6.29 -16.96 15.64
C ARG A 117 -5.59 -15.87 16.44
N PHE A 118 -4.74 -16.26 17.38
CA PHE A 118 -3.97 -15.33 18.19
C PHE A 118 -3.09 -14.44 17.30
N LEU A 119 -2.30 -15.04 16.41
CA LEU A 119 -1.42 -14.27 15.52
C LEU A 119 -2.21 -13.43 14.54
N GLY A 120 -3.29 -13.95 13.96
CA GLY A 120 -4.19 -13.17 13.10
C GLY A 120 -4.73 -11.93 13.82
N ALA A 121 -5.14 -12.06 15.08
CA ALA A 121 -5.57 -10.92 15.88
C ALA A 121 -4.44 -9.91 16.12
N VAL A 122 -3.24 -10.39 16.47
CA VAL A 122 -2.06 -9.53 16.65
C VAL A 122 -1.74 -8.77 15.36
N PHE A 123 -1.71 -9.44 14.20
CA PHE A 123 -1.47 -8.80 12.90
C PHE A 123 -2.51 -7.71 12.60
N LEU A 124 -3.80 -7.99 12.80
CA LEU A 124 -4.85 -7.01 12.55
C LEU A 124 -4.76 -5.81 13.49
N ILE A 125 -4.48 -6.04 14.78
CA ILE A 125 -4.28 -4.96 15.76
C ILE A 125 -3.05 -4.13 15.41
N SER A 126 -1.95 -4.76 14.98
CA SER A 126 -0.74 -4.05 14.54
C SER A 126 -1.01 -3.19 13.30
N ILE A 127 -1.78 -3.68 12.33
CA ILE A 127 -2.18 -2.89 11.16
C ILE A 127 -3.02 -1.68 11.60
N PHE A 128 -4.00 -1.89 12.47
CA PHE A 128 -4.92 -0.84 12.89
C PHE A 128 -4.27 0.22 13.78
N THR A 129 -3.37 -0.19 14.68
CA THR A 129 -2.80 0.70 15.70
C THR A 129 -1.47 1.32 15.27
N ASN A 130 -0.69 0.64 14.43
CA ASN A 130 0.64 1.09 14.05
C ASN A 130 0.71 1.54 12.58
N PHE A 131 0.32 0.65 11.66
CA PHE A 131 0.52 0.89 10.23
C PHE A 131 -0.44 1.97 9.68
N LEU A 132 -1.76 1.79 9.83
CA LEU A 132 -2.76 2.70 9.28
C LEU A 132 -2.62 4.15 9.80
N PRO A 133 -2.44 4.39 11.12
CA PRO A 133 -2.28 5.76 11.61
C PRO A 133 -1.03 6.43 11.04
N PHE A 134 0.08 5.70 10.91
CA PHE A 134 1.31 6.24 10.36
C PHE A 134 1.17 6.60 8.87
N VAL A 135 0.54 5.72 8.08
CA VAL A 135 0.27 5.96 6.66
C VAL A 135 -0.66 7.16 6.46
N LEU A 136 -1.76 7.24 7.21
CA LEU A 136 -2.71 8.35 7.11
C LEU A 136 -2.10 9.68 7.55
N TYR A 137 -1.32 9.68 8.64
CA TYR A 137 -0.68 10.88 9.15
C TYR A 137 0.42 11.39 8.21
N SER A 138 1.32 10.51 7.76
CA SER A 138 2.35 10.86 6.78
C SER A 138 1.73 11.36 5.48
N GLY A 139 0.68 10.69 4.98
CA GLY A 139 -0.07 11.13 3.80
C GLY A 139 -0.71 12.51 3.98
N ALA A 140 -1.30 12.79 5.14
CA ALA A 140 -1.87 14.09 5.44
C ALA A 140 -0.83 15.21 5.48
N ILE A 141 0.35 14.96 6.08
CA ILE A 141 1.47 15.91 6.03
C ILE A 141 1.88 16.20 4.58
N GLY A 142 2.05 15.14 3.76
CA GLY A 142 2.42 15.29 2.35
C GLY A 142 1.41 16.12 1.57
N MET A 143 0.12 15.85 1.75
CA MET A 143 -0.92 16.62 1.05
C MET A 143 -0.97 18.07 1.53
N ASN A 144 -0.81 18.31 2.83
CA ASN A 144 -0.76 19.68 3.37
C ASN A 144 0.38 20.49 2.78
N THR A 145 1.59 19.91 2.70
CA THR A 145 2.76 20.59 2.14
C THR A 145 2.67 20.75 0.62
N LEU A 146 2.14 19.76 -0.10
CA LEU A 146 1.99 19.81 -1.56
C LEU A 146 0.95 20.85 -2.02
N PHE A 147 -0.17 20.96 -1.30
CA PHE A 147 -1.27 21.84 -1.71
C PHE A 147 -1.34 23.15 -0.92
N GLY A 148 -0.58 23.31 0.17
CA GLY A 148 -0.72 24.47 1.06
C GLY A 148 -2.10 24.50 1.72
N VAL A 149 -2.61 23.35 2.16
CA VAL A 149 -3.97 23.20 2.71
C VAL A 149 -4.27 24.16 3.88
N PRO A 150 -3.34 24.41 4.83
CA PRO A 150 -3.58 25.37 5.91
C PRO A 150 -3.91 26.77 5.38
N ASP A 151 -3.15 27.25 4.40
CA ASP A 151 -3.33 28.57 3.77
C ASP A 151 -4.58 28.63 2.91
N LEU A 152 -4.88 27.54 2.17
CA LEU A 152 -6.07 27.46 1.30
C LEU A 152 -7.37 27.48 2.08
N LEU A 153 -7.41 26.83 3.24
CA LEU A 153 -8.61 26.70 4.07
C LEU A 153 -8.66 27.73 5.20
N GLY A 154 -7.57 28.49 5.43
CA GLY A 154 -7.47 29.47 6.51
C GLY A 154 -7.54 28.85 7.91
N VAL A 155 -7.08 27.61 8.07
CA VAL A 155 -7.09 26.86 9.34
C VAL A 155 -5.66 26.63 9.86
N SER A 156 -5.53 26.32 11.15
CA SER A 156 -4.23 25.95 11.71
C SER A 156 -3.71 24.63 11.13
N ASP A 157 -2.38 24.46 11.10
CA ASP A 157 -1.73 23.25 10.58
C ASP A 157 -2.28 21.96 11.19
N GLY A 158 -2.52 21.96 12.52
CA GLY A 158 -3.11 20.82 13.21
C GLY A 158 -4.52 20.49 12.72
N ALA A 159 -5.36 21.50 12.51
CA ALA A 159 -6.71 21.31 11.99
C ALA A 159 -6.68 20.83 10.54
N ALA A 160 -5.78 21.37 9.71
CA ALA A 160 -5.58 20.93 8.33
C ALA A 160 -5.17 19.44 8.27
N ILE A 161 -4.26 18.98 9.13
CA ILE A 161 -3.87 17.57 9.21
C ILE A 161 -5.09 16.70 9.51
N TRP A 162 -5.89 17.04 10.53
CA TRP A 162 -7.10 16.26 10.86
C TRP A 162 -8.09 16.20 9.70
N ILE A 163 -8.34 17.32 9.03
CA ILE A 163 -9.20 17.38 7.85
C ILE A 163 -8.68 16.42 6.76
N MET A 164 -7.38 16.45 6.48
CA MET A 164 -6.78 15.58 5.47
C MET A 164 -6.78 14.11 5.87
N VAL A 165 -6.54 13.78 7.14
CA VAL A 165 -6.63 12.39 7.65
C VAL A 165 -8.03 11.83 7.41
N TRP A 166 -9.08 12.59 7.76
CA TRP A 166 -10.46 12.18 7.51
C TRP A 166 -10.77 12.10 6.02
N ALA A 167 -10.33 13.06 5.22
CA ALA A 167 -10.55 13.06 3.77
C ALA A 167 -9.91 11.83 3.10
N ILE A 168 -8.64 11.53 3.40
CA ILE A 168 -7.92 10.37 2.86
C ILE A 168 -8.55 9.08 3.36
N GLY A 169 -8.88 8.98 4.66
CA GLY A 169 -9.49 7.79 5.25
C GLY A 169 -10.87 7.47 4.68
N ILE A 170 -11.73 8.49 4.51
CA ILE A 170 -13.06 8.31 3.92
C ILE A 170 -12.96 7.98 2.44
N ALA A 171 -12.14 8.71 1.67
CA ALA A 171 -11.95 8.45 0.25
C ALA A 171 -11.38 7.04 0.02
N GLY A 172 -10.35 6.64 0.78
CA GLY A 172 -9.77 5.31 0.75
C GLY A 172 -10.76 4.22 1.17
N GLY A 173 -11.60 4.49 2.19
CA GLY A 173 -12.65 3.58 2.63
C GLY A 173 -13.73 3.35 1.58
N ILE A 174 -14.26 4.43 0.99
CA ILE A 174 -15.20 4.36 -0.14
C ILE A 174 -14.57 3.57 -1.28
N TYR A 175 -13.33 3.89 -1.62
CA TYR A 175 -12.61 3.21 -2.68
C TYR A 175 -12.45 1.71 -2.43
N ALA A 176 -12.10 1.30 -1.20
CA ALA A 176 -11.96 -0.10 -0.82
C ALA A 176 -13.31 -0.85 -0.82
N ILE A 177 -14.38 -0.22 -0.33
CA ILE A 177 -15.72 -0.83 -0.24
C ILE A 177 -16.33 -1.03 -1.63
N PHE A 178 -16.28 -0.01 -2.49
CA PHE A 178 -16.96 -0.03 -3.78
C PHE A 178 -16.10 -0.57 -4.93
N GLY A 179 -14.77 -0.43 -4.86
CA GLY A 179 -13.86 -0.89 -5.91
C GLY A 179 -13.50 -2.37 -5.82
N GLY A 180 -13.42 -2.92 -4.62
CA GLY A 180 -12.90 -4.27 -4.38
C GLY A 180 -11.39 -4.41 -4.66
N LEU A 181 -10.78 -5.49 -4.15
CA LEU A 181 -9.35 -5.84 -4.31
C LEU A 181 -8.81 -5.73 -5.76
N LYS A 182 -9.58 -6.05 -6.81
CA LYS A 182 -9.10 -5.95 -8.20
C LYS A 182 -8.96 -4.51 -8.67
N ALA A 183 -9.93 -3.65 -8.37
CA ALA A 183 -9.83 -2.23 -8.73
C ALA A 183 -8.62 -1.61 -8.02
N VAL A 184 -8.43 -1.94 -6.73
CA VAL A 184 -7.29 -1.48 -5.91
C VAL A 184 -5.97 -1.92 -6.53
N ALA A 185 -5.83 -3.19 -6.91
CA ALA A 185 -4.60 -3.67 -7.55
C ALA A 185 -4.29 -2.95 -8.87
N ILE A 186 -5.32 -2.61 -9.66
CA ILE A 186 -5.17 -1.87 -10.92
C ILE A 186 -4.79 -0.42 -10.66
N SER A 187 -5.44 0.28 -9.71
CA SER A 187 -5.07 1.65 -9.36
C SER A 187 -3.65 1.74 -8.83
N ASP A 188 -3.26 0.79 -7.98
CA ASP A 188 -1.93 0.78 -7.35
C ASP A 188 -0.84 0.56 -8.39
N SER A 189 -1.10 -0.29 -9.38
CA SER A 189 -0.18 -0.50 -10.51
C SER A 189 0.01 0.78 -11.34
N ILE A 190 -1.08 1.51 -11.63
CA ILE A 190 -1.02 2.75 -12.41
C ILE A 190 -0.34 3.87 -11.61
N ASN A 191 -0.72 4.04 -10.34
CA ASN A 191 -0.10 5.00 -9.43
C ASN A 191 1.39 4.72 -9.24
N GLY A 192 1.77 3.45 -9.14
CA GLY A 192 3.17 3.04 -9.03
C GLY A 192 4.01 3.34 -10.26
N ILE A 193 3.46 3.17 -11.47
CA ILE A 193 4.13 3.61 -12.71
C ILE A 193 4.26 5.14 -12.72
N GLY A 194 3.21 5.85 -12.30
CA GLY A 194 3.23 7.30 -12.15
C GLY A 194 4.35 7.77 -11.21
N LEU A 195 4.52 7.10 -10.07
CA LEU A 195 5.60 7.35 -9.11
C LEU A 195 6.98 7.12 -9.74
N MET A 196 7.18 6.00 -10.45
CA MET A 196 8.46 5.67 -11.09
C MET A 196 8.89 6.71 -12.14
N ILE A 197 7.93 7.34 -12.83
CA ILE A 197 8.20 8.38 -13.83
C ILE A 197 8.37 9.75 -13.16
N GLY A 198 7.56 10.03 -12.12
CA GLY A 198 7.56 11.30 -11.40
C GLY A 198 8.73 11.49 -10.44
N GLY A 199 9.30 10.40 -9.91
CA GLY A 199 10.22 10.40 -8.78
C GLY A 199 9.48 10.36 -7.45
#